data_AF-A0A3P8WZK8-F1
#
_entry.id   AF-A0A3P8WZK8-F1
#
_cell.length_a   1.000
_cell.length_b   1.000
_cell.length_c   1.000
_cell.angle_alpha   90.00
_cell.angle_beta   90.00
_cell.angle_gamma   90.00
#
_symmetry.space_group_name_H-M   'P 1'
#
loop_
_entity.id
_entity.type
_entity.pdbx_description
1 polymer ?
#
loop_
_entity_poly.entity_id
_entity_poly.type
_entity_poly.pdbx_seq_one_letter_code
_entity_poly.pdbx_strand_id
1 'polypeptide(L)'
;YLDTPPRVCSDYWSEYRHCKSFLNRFHCYYTYGTLPSCPQWLEDYNNCVAWETLKDVKAKEALQRSERHRVAEQKKFTPVWQLRQEPPKDWNMPLNQEKPTDS
;
A
#
# COMPACT_ATOMS: atom_id res chain seq x y z
N TYR A 1 14.71 -12.96 -17.91
CA TYR A 1 13.59 -12.06 -17.57
C TYR A 1 13.56 -11.65 -16.08
N LEU A 2 14.67 -11.66 -15.33
CA LEU A 2 14.70 -11.35 -13.88
C LEU A 2 15.77 -10.29 -13.49
N ASP A 3 16.15 -9.43 -14.44
CA ASP A 3 17.24 -8.45 -14.26
C ASP A 3 16.79 -6.99 -14.31
N THR A 4 15.48 -6.76 -14.23
CA THR A 4 14.89 -5.43 -14.15
C THR A 4 14.26 -5.23 -12.76
N PRO A 5 14.30 -3.99 -12.22
CA PRO A 5 13.62 -3.68 -10.98
C PRO A 5 12.11 -3.88 -11.09
N PRO A 6 11.43 -4.17 -9.96
CA PRO A 6 10.00 -4.45 -9.95
C PRO A 6 9.14 -3.23 -10.31
N ARG A 7 9.72 -2.02 -10.21
CA ARG A 7 9.17 -0.74 -10.63
C ARG A 7 10.27 0.05 -11.32
N VAL A 8 9.90 1.00 -12.18
CA VAL A 8 10.88 1.90 -12.78
C VAL A 8 11.44 2.85 -11.73
N CYS A 9 12.72 3.24 -11.84
CA CYS A 9 13.35 4.08 -10.82
C CYS A 9 12.65 5.44 -10.62
N SER A 10 11.99 5.99 -11.66
CA SER A 10 11.19 7.22 -11.56
C SER A 10 10.03 7.11 -10.56
N ASP A 11 9.46 5.92 -10.39
CA ASP A 11 8.35 5.71 -9.47
C ASP A 11 8.82 5.91 -8.02
N TYR A 12 9.94 5.32 -7.64
CA TYR A 12 10.54 5.50 -6.31
C TYR A 12 10.82 6.98 -6.00
N TRP A 13 11.31 7.72 -6.99
CA TRP A 13 11.54 9.15 -6.84
C TRP A 13 10.23 9.95 -6.66
N SER A 14 9.19 9.59 -7.42
CA SER A 14 7.87 10.21 -7.28
C SER A 14 7.26 9.94 -5.90
N GLU A 15 7.41 8.73 -5.38
CA GLU A 15 6.94 8.32 -4.05
C GLU A 15 7.70 9.05 -2.95
N TYR A 16 9.02 9.22 -3.09
CA TYR A 16 9.80 10.03 -2.14
C TYR A 16 9.32 11.48 -2.10
N ARG A 17 9.08 12.10 -3.26
CA ARG A 17 8.52 13.46 -3.34
C ARG A 17 7.11 13.53 -2.76
N HIS A 18 6.27 12.55 -3.05
CA HIS A 18 4.92 12.47 -2.52
C HIS A 18 4.94 12.30 -1.00
N CYS A 19 5.78 11.43 -0.46
CA CYS A 19 5.95 11.24 0.98
C CYS A 19 6.28 12.54 1.70
N LYS A 20 7.19 13.33 1.12
CA LYS A 20 7.59 14.64 1.67
C LYS A 20 6.60 15.77 1.45
N SER A 21 5.59 15.57 0.59
CA SER A 21 4.57 16.58 0.31
C SER A 21 3.87 17.01 1.60
N PHE A 22 3.62 18.32 1.72
CA PHE A 22 2.95 18.88 2.87
C PHE A 22 1.57 18.26 3.08
N LEU A 23 0.79 18.11 2.01
CA LEU A 23 -0.55 17.51 2.05
C LEU A 23 -0.51 16.07 2.55
N ASN A 24 0.45 15.28 2.07
CA ASN A 24 0.60 13.89 2.52
C ASN A 24 1.00 13.81 4.00
N ARG A 25 1.96 14.64 4.42
CA ARG A 25 2.36 14.71 5.83
C ARG A 25 1.22 15.13 6.74
N PHE A 26 0.42 16.10 6.32
CA PHE A 26 -0.79 16.51 7.03
C PHE A 26 -1.78 15.34 7.12
N HIS A 27 -2.11 14.69 6.01
CA HIS A 27 -2.99 13.54 5.99
C HIS A 27 -2.51 12.41 6.93
N CYS A 28 -1.23 12.03 6.87
CA CYS A 28 -0.66 11.02 7.74
C CYS A 28 -0.73 11.42 9.22
N TYR A 29 -0.44 12.68 9.54
CA TYR A 29 -0.53 13.17 10.92
C TYR A 29 -1.96 13.08 11.47
N TYR A 30 -2.97 13.47 10.69
CA TYR A 30 -4.37 13.38 11.12
C TYR A 30 -4.90 11.95 11.17
N THR A 31 -4.46 11.08 10.25
CA THR A 31 -4.95 9.69 10.16
C THR A 31 -4.29 8.79 11.22
N TYR A 32 -2.98 8.94 11.43
CA TYR A 32 -2.18 8.02 12.23
C TYR A 32 -1.51 8.66 13.45
N GLY A 33 -1.57 9.99 13.60
CA GLY A 33 -0.90 10.72 14.70
C GLY A 33 0.61 10.85 14.53
N THR A 34 1.19 10.29 13.47
CA THR A 34 2.64 10.26 13.24
C THR A 34 3.01 10.76 11.85
N LEU A 35 4.18 11.38 11.73
CA LEU A 35 4.74 11.73 10.43
C LEU A 35 5.27 10.48 9.71
N PRO A 36 5.11 10.37 8.38
CA PRO A 36 5.60 9.23 7.63
C PRO A 36 7.14 9.22 7.56
N SER A 37 7.73 8.03 7.60
CA SER A 37 9.17 7.85 7.37
C SER A 37 9.45 7.83 5.86
N CYS A 38 9.99 8.93 5.33
CA CYS A 38 10.33 9.07 3.91
C CYS A 38 11.74 8.60 3.47
N PRO A 39 12.77 8.50 4.33
CA PRO A 39 14.12 8.11 3.89
C PRO A 39 14.20 6.79 3.13
N GLN A 40 13.33 5.81 3.47
CA GLN A 40 13.29 4.51 2.81
C GLN A 40 13.09 4.65 1.29
N TRP A 41 12.21 5.54 0.85
CA TRP A 41 11.95 5.76 -0.58
C TRP A 41 13.15 6.33 -1.33
N LEU A 42 13.96 7.15 -0.66
CA LEU A 42 15.19 7.68 -1.25
C LEU A 42 16.27 6.60 -1.36
N GLU A 43 16.39 5.75 -0.33
CA GLU A 43 17.28 4.59 -0.36
C GLU A 43 16.90 3.63 -1.48
N ASP A 44 15.60 3.32 -1.61
CA ASP A 44 15.08 2.46 -2.66
C ASP A 44 15.32 3.04 -4.06
N TYR A 45 15.17 4.36 -4.22
CA TYR A 45 15.54 5.04 -5.47
C TYR A 45 17.03 4.87 -5.80
N ASN A 46 17.92 5.12 -4.84
CA ASN A 46 19.36 4.96 -5.04
C ASN A 46 19.74 3.52 -5.37
N ASN A 47 19.14 2.55 -4.67
CA ASN A 47 19.34 1.13 -4.92
C ASN A 47 18.83 0.72 -6.31
N CYS A 48 17.69 1.27 -6.75
CA CYS A 48 17.15 1.04 -8.09
C CYS A 48 18.13 1.53 -9.16
N VAL A 49 18.61 2.78 -9.04
CA VAL A 49 19.56 3.36 -9.99
C VAL A 49 20.87 2.57 -10.02
N ALA A 50 21.40 2.18 -8.86
CA ALA A 50 22.63 1.37 -8.76
C ALA A 50 22.46 -0.01 -9.40
N TRP A 51 21.30 -0.66 -9.23
CA TRP A 51 21.01 -1.92 -9.90
C TRP A 51 20.87 -1.74 -11.42
N GLU A 52 20.18 -0.71 -11.91
CA GLU A 52 20.03 -0.50 -13.35
C GLU A 52 21.36 -0.19 -14.05
N THR A 53 22.15 0.72 -13.46
CA THR A 53 23.37 1.28 -14.07
C THR A 53 24.61 0.43 -13.82
N LEU A 54 24.82 -0.02 -12.59
CA LEU A 54 26.04 -0.73 -12.16
C LEU A 54 25.83 -2.25 -12.04
N LYS A 55 24.60 -2.73 -12.23
CA LYS A 55 24.22 -4.14 -11.99
C LYS A 55 24.61 -4.62 -10.58
N ASP A 56 24.56 -3.71 -9.61
CA ASP A 56 24.93 -4.02 -8.23
C ASP A 56 23.93 -5.01 -7.61
N VAL A 57 24.45 -6.19 -7.25
CA VAL A 57 23.68 -7.29 -6.65
C VAL A 57 23.21 -6.95 -5.24
N LYS A 58 24.01 -6.20 -4.46
CA LYS A 58 23.61 -5.78 -3.10
C LYS A 58 22.46 -4.80 -3.15
N ALA A 59 22.53 -3.83 -4.07
CA ALA A 59 21.45 -2.88 -4.30
C ALA A 59 20.16 -3.57 -4.76
N LYS A 60 20.28 -4.56 -5.67
CA LYS A 60 19.17 -5.44 -6.08
C LYS A 60 18.52 -6.14 -4.89
N GLU A 61 19.31 -6.80 -4.04
CA GLU A 61 18.80 -7.53 -2.88
C GLU A 61 18.14 -6.60 -1.85
N ALA A 62 18.73 -5.44 -1.59
CA ALA A 62 18.19 -4.44 -0.68
C ALA A 62 16.82 -3.93 -1.18
N LEU A 63 16.72 -3.56 -2.47
CA LEU A 63 15.48 -3.10 -3.07
C LEU A 63 14.39 -4.18 -3.03
N GLN A 64 14.74 -5.42 -3.40
CA GLN A 64 13.79 -6.53 -3.35
C GLN A 64 13.30 -6.82 -1.93
N ARG A 65 14.16 -6.66 -0.91
CA ARG A 65 13.78 -6.80 0.49
C ARG A 65 12.79 -5.71 0.91
N SER A 66 13.06 -4.45 0.57
CA SER A 66 12.15 -3.32 0.84
C SER A 66 10.77 -3.55 0.20
N GLU A 67 10.74 -3.98 -1.05
CA GLU A 67 9.49 -4.27 -1.77
C GLU A 67 8.69 -5.40 -1.13
N ARG A 68 9.34 -6.50 -0.77
CA ARG A 68 8.68 -7.61 -0.07
C ARG A 68 8.11 -7.16 1.27
N HIS A 69 8.85 -6.35 2.03
CA HIS A 69 8.38 -5.80 3.29
C HIS A 69 7.13 -4.93 3.08
N ARG A 70 7.14 -4.05 2.07
CA ARG A 70 6.00 -3.19 1.77
C ARG A 70 4.75 -3.95 1.33
N VAL A 71 4.89 -4.99 0.50
CA VAL A 71 3.77 -5.88 0.13
C VAL A 71 3.24 -6.66 1.34
N ALA A 72 4.11 -7.06 2.26
CA ALA A 72 3.71 -7.73 3.49
C ALA A 72 2.87 -6.80 4.40
N GLU A 73 3.31 -5.55 4.59
CA GLU A 73 2.55 -4.58 5.40
C GLU A 73 1.18 -4.25 4.79
N GLN A 74 1.04 -4.21 3.45
CA GLN A 74 -0.27 -4.06 2.80
C GLN A 74 -1.22 -5.22 3.12
N LYS A 75 -0.70 -6.43 3.34
CA LYS A 75 -1.49 -7.63 3.66
C LYS A 75 -1.79 -7.79 5.15
N LYS A 76 -1.27 -6.91 6.01
CA LYS A 76 -1.44 -7.00 7.47
C LYS A 76 -2.87 -6.76 7.93
N PHE A 77 -3.66 -6.04 7.12
CA PHE A 77 -5.05 -5.76 7.45
C PHE A 77 -5.92 -6.98 7.14
N THR A 78 -6.43 -7.62 8.20
CA THR A 78 -7.42 -8.67 8.06
C THR A 78 -8.76 -8.02 7.73
N PRO A 79 -9.41 -8.36 6.60
CA PRO A 79 -10.69 -7.77 6.26
C PRO A 79 -11.72 -8.16 7.32
N VAL A 80 -12.33 -7.16 7.98
CA VAL A 80 -13.42 -7.38 8.94
C VAL A 80 -14.66 -7.93 8.23
N TRP A 81 -14.85 -7.53 6.98
CA TRP A 81 -15.97 -7.95 6.15
C TRP A 81 -15.52 -9.00 5.14
N GLN A 82 -16.22 -10.14 5.10
CA GLN A 82 -16.04 -11.11 4.05
C GLN A 82 -16.59 -10.59 2.72
N LEU A 83 -15.92 -10.95 1.61
CA LEU A 83 -16.41 -10.61 0.28
C LEU A 83 -17.73 -11.34 0.02
N ARG A 84 -18.84 -10.58 -0.05
CA ARG A 84 -20.16 -11.11 -0.37
C ARG A 84 -20.17 -11.69 -1.78
N GLN A 85 -20.66 -12.91 -1.92
CA GLN A 85 -20.85 -13.57 -3.22
C GLN A 85 -22.15 -13.12 -3.89
N GLU A 86 -23.18 -12.85 -3.09
CA GLU A 86 -24.50 -12.44 -3.56
C GLU A 86 -25.05 -11.34 -2.63
N PRO A 87 -25.90 -10.43 -3.16
CA PRO A 87 -26.59 -9.47 -2.31
C PRO A 87 -27.56 -10.18 -1.34
N PRO A 88 -27.85 -9.59 -0.17
CA PRO A 88 -28.92 -10.08 0.70
C PRO A 88 -30.24 -10.21 -0.06
N LYS A 89 -31.01 -11.28 0.21
CA LYS A 89 -32.25 -11.58 -0.51
C LYS A 89 -33.32 -10.49 -0.36
N ASP A 90 -33.24 -9.75 0.73
CA ASP A 90 -34.15 -8.70 1.17
C ASP A 90 -33.59 -7.29 0.90
N TRP A 91 -32.48 -7.15 0.15
CA TRP A 91 -31.86 -5.84 -0.06
C TRP A 91 -32.79 -4.83 -0.77
N ASN A 92 -33.76 -5.34 -1.54
CA ASN A 92 -34.73 -4.55 -2.29
C ASN A 92 -36.05 -4.33 -1.54
N MET A 93 -36.19 -4.81 -0.30
CA MET A 93 -37.42 -4.65 0.46
C MET A 93 -37.51 -3.24 1.08
N PRO A 94 -38.71 -2.63 1.09
CA PRO A 94 -38.91 -1.33 1.73
C PRO A 94 -38.68 -1.45 3.25
N LEU A 95 -38.05 -0.42 3.84
CA LEU A 95 -37.63 -0.37 5.24
C LEU A 95 -38.76 -0.53 6.28
N ASN A 96 -40.03 -0.48 5.86
CA ASN A 96 -41.20 -0.51 6.73
C ASN A 96 -41.96 -1.83 6.60
N GLN A 97 -41.42 -2.91 7.20
CA GLN A 97 -42.23 -4.05 7.61
C GLN A 97 -41.71 -4.50 8.97
N GLU A 98 -42.43 -4.13 10.03
CA GLU A 98 -42.26 -4.67 11.36
C GLU A 98 -42.24 -6.21 11.27
N LYS A 99 -41.18 -6.85 11.75
CA LYS A 99 -41.17 -8.32 11.86
C LYS A 99 -42.34 -8.71 12.78
N PRO A 100 -43.21 -9.65 12.39
CA PRO A 100 -44.15 -10.20 13.34
C PRO A 100 -43.32 -10.89 14.42
N THR A 101 -43.53 -10.47 15.66
CA THR A 101 -43.04 -11.16 16.86
C THR A 101 -43.60 -12.58 16.85
N ASP A 102 -42.72 -13.56 16.59
CA ASP A 102 -43.00 -14.96 16.83
C ASP A 102 -43.41 -15.12 18.31
N SER A 103 -44.66 -15.59 18.52
CA SER A 103 -45.27 -15.88 19.83
C SER A 103 -44.95 -17.28 20.31
#